data_AF-X0XK86-F1
#
_entry.id   AF-X0XK86-F1
#
_cell.length_a   1.000
_cell.length_b   1.000
_cell.length_c   1.000
_cell.angle_alpha   90.00
_cell.angle_beta   90.00
_cell.angle_gamma   90.00
#
_symmetry.space_group_name_H-M   'P 1'
#
loop_
_entity.id
_entity.type
_entity.pdbx_description
1 polymer ?
#
loop_
_entity_poly.entity_id
_entity_poly.type
_entity_poly.pdbx_seq_one_letter_code
_entity_poly.pdbx_strand_id
1 'polypeptide(L)'
;MTRLADPHIEQPVRAVAQEDAPFPGGEAGERLAEWLDKNREALDLLDKGIARGRCQFPEVSGPEAVMPYLGPLRQLARMKLIRAKMLAGRGEYEQAAQEVAEIVRLGELTREADGVLITYLVGISVQATGTQGARWLASQRDITEDAALLLIRGVRPAARSDSALAEVLKVEMVAFILPVVSRSKADVAYIQDVDSPGANEDARETIRALFAQHPQPLDAKATLQFVSEYFARSIGNTRAAWPDRDRTIGRDLEAKLVK
;
A
#
# COMPACT_ATOMS: atom_id res chain seq x y z
N MET A 1 17.54 -4.98 -8.05
CA MET A 1 16.39 -5.92 -8.13
C MET A 1 16.55 -6.95 -7.04
N THR A 2 15.64 -7.01 -6.07
CA THR A 2 15.61 -8.01 -5.02
C THR A 2 15.38 -9.39 -5.63
N ARG A 3 16.29 -10.34 -5.39
CA ARG A 3 16.28 -11.70 -5.93
C ARG A 3 15.19 -12.55 -5.26
N LEU A 4 13.93 -12.25 -5.53
CA LEU A 4 12.80 -13.14 -5.22
C LEU A 4 12.48 -14.08 -6.38
N ALA A 5 13.22 -14.02 -7.48
CA ALA A 5 13.05 -14.91 -8.63
C ALA A 5 13.66 -16.31 -8.43
N ASP A 6 14.20 -16.61 -7.23
CA ASP A 6 14.60 -17.97 -6.90
C ASP A 6 13.37 -18.73 -6.37
N PRO A 7 12.77 -19.65 -7.18
CA PRO A 7 11.57 -20.37 -6.78
C PRO A 7 11.77 -21.21 -5.53
N HIS A 8 13.02 -21.55 -5.19
CA HIS A 8 13.32 -22.30 -4.00
C HIS A 8 13.37 -21.46 -2.71
N ILE A 9 13.35 -20.13 -2.81
CA ILE A 9 13.19 -19.21 -1.67
C ILE A 9 11.74 -18.73 -1.54
N GLU A 10 10.99 -18.68 -2.65
CA GLU A 10 9.61 -18.18 -2.67
C GLU A 10 8.69 -18.97 -1.72
N GLN A 11 8.74 -20.31 -1.76
CA GLN A 11 7.91 -21.15 -0.89
C GLN A 11 8.26 -20.97 0.60
N PRO A 12 9.54 -21.05 1.04
CA PRO A 12 9.93 -20.71 2.41
C PRO A 12 9.50 -19.30 2.85
N VAL A 13 9.69 -18.28 2.02
CA VAL A 13 9.28 -16.90 2.31
C VAL A 13 7.76 -16.84 2.53
N ARG A 14 6.98 -17.48 1.66
CA ARG A 14 5.51 -17.51 1.77
C ARG A 14 5.05 -18.25 3.02
N ALA A 15 5.71 -19.35 3.38
CA ALA A 15 5.39 -20.12 4.59
C ALA A 15 5.65 -19.28 5.86
N VAL A 16 6.81 -18.62 5.96
CA VAL A 16 7.16 -17.80 7.13
C VAL A 16 6.34 -16.51 7.22
N ALA A 17 5.85 -16.00 6.10
CA ALA A 17 4.97 -14.83 6.07
C ALA A 17 3.55 -15.11 6.60
N GLN A 18 3.17 -16.37 6.86
CA GLN A 18 1.90 -16.69 7.52
C GLN A 18 1.91 -16.24 8.99
N GLU A 19 0.73 -15.90 9.53
CA GLU A 19 0.58 -15.24 10.85
C GLU A 19 1.27 -16.03 11.97
N ASP A 20 0.96 -17.32 12.08
CA ASP A 20 1.36 -18.13 13.23
C ASP A 20 2.63 -18.96 13.00
N ALA A 21 3.22 -18.90 11.80
CA ALA A 21 4.36 -19.73 11.46
C ALA A 21 5.64 -19.26 12.17
N PRO A 22 6.37 -20.13 12.91
CA PRO A 22 7.69 -19.79 13.43
C PRO A 22 8.73 -19.74 12.30
N PHE A 23 9.94 -19.27 12.60
CA PHE A 23 11.07 -19.44 11.68
C PHE A 23 11.41 -20.93 11.53
N PRO A 24 11.55 -21.48 10.31
CA PRO A 24 11.76 -22.90 10.11
C PRO A 24 13.17 -23.31 10.57
N GLY A 25 13.28 -24.51 11.12
CA GLY A 25 14.58 -25.15 11.36
C GLY A 25 15.15 -25.87 10.13
N GLY A 26 16.34 -26.45 10.27
CA GLY A 26 16.99 -27.26 9.24
C GLY A 26 17.32 -26.49 7.96
N GLU A 27 17.37 -27.20 6.83
CA GLU A 27 17.79 -26.66 5.53
C GLU A 27 16.96 -25.42 5.10
N ALA A 28 15.65 -25.43 5.33
CA ALA A 28 14.80 -24.29 4.99
C ALA A 28 15.15 -23.02 5.79
N GLY A 29 15.50 -23.19 7.08
CA GLY A 29 15.97 -22.10 7.93
C GLY A 29 17.33 -21.56 7.51
N GLU A 30 18.27 -22.45 7.21
CA GLU A 30 19.61 -22.09 6.73
C GLU A 30 19.54 -21.29 5.43
N ARG A 31 18.71 -21.73 4.48
CA ARG A 31 18.49 -21.04 3.21
C ARG A 31 17.87 -19.66 3.38
N LEU A 32 16.91 -19.52 4.29
CA LEU A 32 16.31 -18.20 4.59
C LEU A 32 17.34 -17.28 5.27
N ALA A 33 18.17 -17.81 6.16
CA ALA A 33 19.24 -17.04 6.79
C ALA A 33 20.28 -16.56 5.76
N GLU A 34 20.73 -17.44 4.86
CA GLU A 34 21.60 -17.06 3.74
C GLU A 34 20.96 -16.02 2.82
N TRP A 35 19.65 -16.16 2.55
CA TRP A 35 18.94 -15.21 1.71
C TRP A 35 18.82 -13.84 2.39
N LEU A 36 18.53 -13.78 3.69
CA LEU A 36 18.58 -12.54 4.46
C LEU A 36 19.96 -11.91 4.41
N ASP A 37 21.02 -12.71 4.57
CA ASP A 37 22.40 -12.25 4.54
C ASP A 37 22.77 -11.64 3.18
N LYS A 38 22.42 -12.31 2.08
CA LYS A 38 22.62 -11.81 0.70
C LYS A 38 21.90 -10.50 0.41
N ASN A 39 20.91 -10.12 1.22
CA ASN A 39 20.16 -8.86 1.08
C ASN A 39 20.37 -7.90 2.26
N ARG A 40 21.38 -8.13 3.11
CA ARG A 40 21.66 -7.32 4.30
C ARG A 40 21.77 -5.83 3.97
N GLU A 41 22.48 -5.48 2.90
CA GLU A 41 22.64 -4.08 2.47
C GLU A 41 21.30 -3.37 2.24
N ALA A 42 20.32 -4.06 1.64
CA ALA A 42 19.01 -3.47 1.38
C ALA A 42 18.22 -3.23 2.68
N LEU A 43 18.36 -4.13 3.67
CA LEU A 43 17.77 -3.96 5.00
C LEU A 43 18.46 -2.81 5.75
N ASP A 44 19.78 -2.72 5.70
CA ASP A 44 20.53 -1.64 6.36
C ASP A 44 20.17 -0.25 5.77
N LEU A 45 19.99 -0.17 4.44
CA LEU A 45 19.53 1.05 3.77
C LEU A 45 18.09 1.42 4.16
N LEU A 46 17.22 0.41 4.31
CA LEU A 46 15.86 0.61 4.78
C LEU A 46 15.84 1.14 6.21
N ASP A 47 16.63 0.54 7.11
CA ASP A 47 16.72 0.93 8.52
C ASP A 47 17.20 2.39 8.63
N LYS A 48 18.23 2.77 7.85
CA LYS A 48 18.67 4.17 7.71
C LYS A 48 17.57 5.08 7.18
N GLY A 49 16.75 4.62 6.23
CA GLY A 49 15.63 5.36 5.67
C GLY A 49 14.52 5.60 6.70
N ILE A 50 14.14 4.57 7.46
CA ILE A 50 13.15 4.65 8.54
C ILE A 50 13.63 5.64 9.62
N ALA A 51 14.91 5.59 9.99
CA ALA A 51 15.51 6.47 10.98
C ALA A 51 15.47 7.96 10.59
N ARG A 52 15.37 8.30 9.30
CA ARG A 52 15.21 9.70 8.86
C ARG A 52 13.84 10.28 9.18
N GLY A 53 12.84 9.45 9.47
CA GLY A 53 11.52 9.89 9.93
C GLY A 53 10.64 10.57 8.88
N ARG A 54 11.04 10.56 7.60
CA ARG A 54 10.23 11.04 6.47
C ARG A 54 10.47 10.17 5.23
N CYS A 55 9.42 9.92 4.48
CA CYS A 55 9.47 9.26 3.18
C CYS A 55 8.96 10.23 2.10
N GLN A 56 9.54 10.15 0.91
CA GLN A 56 9.06 10.85 -0.28
C GLN A 56 9.28 9.91 -1.47
N PHE A 57 8.28 9.78 -2.32
CA PHE A 57 8.38 9.01 -3.56
C PHE A 57 8.65 9.93 -4.75
N PRO A 58 9.20 9.39 -5.85
CA PRO A 58 9.25 10.11 -7.12
C PRO A 58 7.87 10.63 -7.53
N GLU A 59 7.85 11.78 -8.21
CA GLU A 59 6.63 12.37 -8.75
C GLU A 59 5.98 11.44 -9.78
N VAL A 60 4.65 11.33 -9.73
CA VAL A 60 3.85 10.49 -10.63
C VAL A 60 3.33 11.35 -11.78
N SER A 61 3.85 11.13 -12.98
CA SER A 61 3.53 11.92 -14.17
C SER A 61 2.33 11.38 -14.96
N GLY A 62 1.18 11.22 -14.30
CA GLY A 62 -0.05 10.73 -14.93
C GLY A 62 -0.29 9.21 -14.79
N PRO A 63 -1.35 8.70 -15.44
CA PRO A 63 -1.87 7.37 -15.17
C PRO A 63 -0.98 6.22 -15.66
N GLU A 64 -0.12 6.46 -16.65
CA GLU A 64 0.81 5.46 -17.19
C GLU A 64 2.11 5.34 -16.36
N ALA A 65 2.27 6.17 -15.34
CA ALA A 65 3.50 6.22 -14.55
C ALA A 65 3.73 4.89 -13.80
N VAL A 66 4.88 4.28 -14.07
CA VAL A 66 5.30 3.06 -13.38
C VAL A 66 5.87 3.38 -12.01
N MET A 67 5.50 2.58 -11.01
CA MET A 67 5.96 2.74 -9.62
C MET A 67 6.74 1.50 -9.17
N PRO A 68 7.93 1.24 -9.76
CA PRO A 68 8.65 -0.02 -9.55
C PRO A 68 9.16 -0.20 -8.12
N TYR A 69 9.13 0.86 -7.30
CA TYR A 69 9.56 0.86 -5.90
C TYR A 69 8.50 0.32 -4.92
N LEU A 70 7.21 0.29 -5.29
CA LEU A 70 6.13 -0.14 -4.39
C LEU A 70 6.14 -1.65 -4.10
N GLY A 71 6.47 -2.46 -5.10
CA GLY A 71 6.65 -3.90 -4.95
C GLY A 71 7.78 -4.24 -3.96
N PRO A 72 9.01 -3.76 -4.20
CA PRO A 72 10.14 -3.92 -3.29
C PRO A 72 9.86 -3.47 -1.85
N LEU A 73 9.11 -2.39 -1.63
CA LEU A 73 8.78 -1.92 -0.29
C LEU A 73 7.99 -2.96 0.53
N ARG A 74 7.00 -3.62 -0.08
CA ARG A 74 6.26 -4.73 0.56
C ARG A 74 7.17 -5.93 0.83
N GLN A 75 8.12 -6.20 -0.07
CA GLN A 75 9.05 -7.32 0.11
C GLN A 75 10.05 -7.06 1.24
N LEU A 76 10.55 -5.84 1.34
CA LEU A 76 11.41 -5.40 2.42
C LEU A 76 10.72 -5.53 3.79
N ALA A 77 9.44 -5.16 3.90
CA ALA A 77 8.65 -5.38 5.11
C ALA A 77 8.55 -6.86 5.49
N ARG A 78 8.30 -7.74 4.51
CA ARG A 78 8.28 -9.20 4.73
C ARG A 78 9.66 -9.74 5.14
N MET A 79 10.74 -9.22 4.56
CA MET A 79 12.09 -9.58 4.95
C MET A 79 12.40 -9.22 6.40
N LYS A 80 12.06 -8.00 6.84
CA LYS A 80 12.18 -7.62 8.24
C LYS A 80 11.36 -8.53 9.16
N LEU A 81 10.16 -8.93 8.76
CA LEU A 81 9.36 -9.88 9.53
C LEU A 81 10.04 -11.26 9.64
N ILE A 82 10.60 -11.78 8.55
CA ILE A 82 11.36 -13.04 8.56
C ILE A 82 12.59 -12.92 9.47
N ARG A 83 13.32 -11.78 9.41
CA ARG A 83 14.45 -11.48 10.29
C ARG A 83 14.00 -11.43 11.77
N ALA A 84 12.88 -10.79 12.08
CA ALA A 84 12.29 -10.77 13.41
C ALA A 84 11.97 -12.18 13.92
N LYS A 85 11.37 -13.02 13.07
CA LYS A 85 11.07 -14.43 13.41
C LYS A 85 12.34 -15.25 13.68
N MET A 86 13.40 -15.02 12.91
CA MET A 86 14.71 -15.64 13.11
C MET A 86 15.33 -15.22 14.45
N LEU A 87 15.30 -13.93 14.78
CA LEU A 87 15.83 -13.38 16.03
C LEU A 87 15.09 -13.94 17.26
N ALA A 88 13.76 -13.96 17.22
CA ALA A 88 12.96 -14.55 18.29
C ALA A 88 13.23 -16.07 18.45
N GLY A 89 13.44 -16.80 17.35
CA GLY A 89 13.83 -18.22 17.40
C GLY A 89 15.19 -18.46 18.06
N ARG A 90 16.01 -17.42 18.21
CA ARG A 90 17.29 -17.43 18.95
C ARG A 90 17.17 -16.88 20.38
N GLY A 91 15.96 -16.51 20.81
CA GLY A 91 15.71 -15.85 22.09
C GLY A 91 16.03 -14.34 22.11
N GLU A 92 16.34 -13.73 20.95
CA GLU A 92 16.67 -12.31 20.83
C GLU A 92 15.40 -11.45 20.67
N TYR A 93 14.52 -11.50 21.68
CA TYR A 93 13.17 -10.93 21.61
C TYR A 93 13.12 -9.41 21.47
N GLU A 94 14.05 -8.67 22.10
CA GLU A 94 14.09 -7.22 22.02
C GLU A 94 14.43 -6.76 20.59
N GLN A 95 15.39 -7.43 19.94
CA GLN A 95 15.75 -7.15 18.55
C GLN A 95 14.61 -7.52 17.61
N ALA A 96 13.94 -8.66 17.85
CA ALA A 96 12.76 -9.05 17.09
C ALA A 96 11.61 -8.02 17.22
N ALA A 97 11.39 -7.48 18.42
CA ALA A 97 10.38 -6.46 18.67
C ALA A 97 10.72 -5.14 17.95
N GLN A 98 12.01 -4.76 17.94
CA GLN A 98 12.49 -3.59 17.20
C GLN A 98 12.23 -3.74 15.69
N GLU A 99 12.55 -4.88 15.09
CA GLU A 99 12.27 -5.17 13.67
C GLU A 99 10.78 -4.99 13.34
N VAL A 100 9.90 -5.54 14.19
CA VAL A 100 8.45 -5.48 14.01
C VAL A 100 7.94 -4.04 14.14
N ALA A 101 8.40 -3.30 15.14
CA ALA A 101 8.04 -1.89 15.34
C ALA A 101 8.47 -1.02 14.14
N GLU A 102 9.64 -1.29 13.56
CA GLU A 102 10.13 -0.60 12.37
C GLU A 102 9.29 -0.89 11.13
N ILE A 103 8.71 -2.08 10.98
CA ILE A 103 7.76 -2.37 9.89
C ILE A 103 6.49 -1.53 10.02
N VAL A 104 5.96 -1.40 11.25
CA VAL A 104 4.81 -0.53 11.52
C VAL A 104 5.16 0.91 11.16
N ARG A 105 6.33 1.40 11.60
CA ARG A 105 6.80 2.74 11.29
C ARG A 105 6.99 2.96 9.79
N LEU A 106 7.51 1.98 9.06
CA LEU A 106 7.63 2.04 7.60
C LEU A 106 6.27 2.21 6.92
N GLY A 107 5.25 1.50 7.39
CA GLY A 107 3.89 1.63 6.88
C GLY A 107 3.30 3.02 7.10
N GLU A 108 3.52 3.60 8.29
CA GLU A 108 3.14 4.98 8.61
C GLU A 108 3.84 5.99 7.68
N LEU A 109 5.17 5.93 7.60
CA LEU A 109 5.97 6.81 6.75
C LEU A 109 5.53 6.73 5.29
N THR A 110 5.20 5.54 4.81
CA THR A 110 4.73 5.31 3.42
C THR A 110 3.36 5.93 3.17
N ARG A 111 2.44 5.82 4.14
CA ARG A 111 1.11 6.45 4.07
C ARG A 111 1.21 7.98 4.04
N GLU A 112 2.19 8.53 4.73
CA GLU A 112 2.43 9.97 4.88
C GLU A 112 3.37 10.55 3.80
N ALA A 113 3.77 9.76 2.80
CA ALA A 113 4.81 10.13 1.84
C ALA A 113 4.36 11.03 0.68
N ASP A 114 3.22 11.72 0.81
CA ASP A 114 2.62 12.59 -0.22
C ASP A 114 2.46 11.91 -1.61
N GLY A 115 2.26 10.58 -1.62
CA GLY A 115 2.09 9.79 -2.83
C GLY A 115 0.65 9.73 -3.34
N VAL A 116 0.48 9.10 -4.50
CA VAL A 116 -0.84 8.74 -5.07
C VAL A 116 -1.53 7.63 -4.24
N LEU A 117 -2.79 7.35 -4.53
CA LEU A 117 -3.62 6.41 -3.75
C LEU A 117 -2.97 5.04 -3.56
N ILE A 118 -2.36 4.49 -4.59
CA ILE A 118 -1.71 3.18 -4.50
C ILE A 118 -0.52 3.17 -3.52
N THR A 119 0.18 4.30 -3.35
CA THR A 119 1.24 4.45 -2.34
C THR A 119 0.67 4.30 -0.94
N TYR A 120 -0.44 4.98 -0.65
CA TYR A 120 -1.13 4.88 0.63
C TYR A 120 -1.59 3.44 0.93
N LEU A 121 -2.17 2.75 -0.06
CA LEU A 121 -2.59 1.36 0.07
C LEU A 121 -1.41 0.41 0.34
N VAL A 122 -0.26 0.65 -0.29
CA VAL A 122 0.97 -0.09 -0.01
C VAL A 122 1.44 0.16 1.42
N GLY A 123 1.37 1.41 1.92
CA GLY A 123 1.66 1.73 3.31
C GLY A 123 0.75 1.00 4.30
N ILE A 124 -0.56 0.91 4.02
CA ILE A 124 -1.50 0.08 4.79
C ILE A 124 -1.06 -1.39 4.79
N SER A 125 -0.72 -1.95 3.61
CA SER A 125 -0.28 -3.34 3.50
C SER A 125 0.98 -3.61 4.31
N VAL A 126 1.96 -2.69 4.31
CA VAL A 126 3.19 -2.80 5.10
C VAL A 126 2.86 -2.72 6.60
N GLN A 127 2.02 -1.77 7.01
CA GLN A 127 1.58 -1.63 8.39
C GLN A 127 0.82 -2.86 8.90
N ALA A 128 0.02 -3.49 8.05
CA ALA A 128 -0.66 -4.75 8.35
C ALA A 128 0.33 -5.88 8.61
N THR A 129 1.40 -5.99 7.80
CA THR A 129 2.50 -6.95 8.05
C THR A 129 3.18 -6.71 9.40
N GLY A 130 3.45 -5.45 9.77
CA GLY A 130 4.01 -5.10 11.08
C GLY A 130 3.07 -5.45 12.23
N THR A 131 1.79 -5.11 12.12
CA THR A 131 0.77 -5.42 13.13
C THR A 131 0.60 -6.94 13.32
N GLN A 132 0.60 -7.70 12.23
CA GLN A 132 0.56 -9.17 12.26
C GLN A 132 1.80 -9.73 12.99
N GLY A 133 2.99 -9.22 12.66
CA GLY A 133 4.23 -9.58 13.34
C GLY A 133 4.20 -9.25 14.84
N ALA A 134 3.59 -8.14 15.22
CA ALA A 134 3.46 -7.75 16.63
C ALA A 134 2.55 -8.69 17.41
N ARG A 135 1.42 -9.11 16.82
CA ARG A 135 0.53 -10.12 17.44
C ARG A 135 1.24 -11.46 17.60
N TRP A 136 1.92 -11.91 16.54
CA TRP A 136 2.69 -13.15 16.56
C TRP A 136 3.81 -13.12 17.62
N LEU A 137 4.57 -12.02 17.72
CA LEU A 137 5.65 -11.92 18.69
C LEU A 137 5.10 -11.85 20.12
N ALA A 138 4.01 -11.10 20.34
CA ALA A 138 3.33 -11.00 21.64
C ALA A 138 2.71 -12.32 22.12
N SER A 139 2.47 -13.29 21.23
CA SER A 139 1.97 -14.62 21.60
C SER A 139 3.07 -15.62 21.97
N GLN A 140 4.35 -15.24 21.84
CA GLN A 140 5.47 -16.12 22.20
C GLN A 140 5.54 -16.27 23.73
N ARG A 141 5.75 -17.51 24.19
CA ARG A 141 5.79 -17.83 25.64
C ARG A 141 6.94 -17.14 26.37
N ASP A 142 8.06 -16.98 25.69
CA ASP A 142 9.31 -16.48 26.28
C ASP A 142 9.55 -14.99 25.95
N ILE A 143 8.53 -14.26 25.46
CA ILE A 143 8.67 -12.82 25.22
C ILE A 143 9.05 -12.09 26.51
N THR A 144 10.05 -11.23 26.43
CA THR A 144 10.51 -10.43 27.56
C THR A 144 9.61 -9.21 27.78
N GLU A 145 9.62 -8.68 29.00
CA GLU A 145 8.88 -7.45 29.32
C GLU A 145 9.34 -6.27 28.45
N ASP A 146 10.65 -6.14 28.25
CA ASP A 146 11.23 -5.08 27.40
C ASP A 146 10.78 -5.22 25.94
N ALA A 147 10.77 -6.43 25.38
CA ALA A 147 10.25 -6.68 24.04
C ALA A 147 8.76 -6.34 23.92
N ALA A 148 7.95 -6.70 24.92
CA ALA A 148 6.53 -6.36 24.96
C ALA A 148 6.30 -4.84 25.02
N LEU A 149 7.08 -4.12 25.83
CA LEU A 149 7.02 -2.66 25.91
C LEU A 149 7.43 -1.98 24.59
N LEU A 150 8.44 -2.51 23.89
CA LEU A 150 8.83 -2.04 22.56
C LEU A 150 7.67 -2.21 21.56
N LEU A 151 7.00 -3.36 21.56
CA LEU A 151 5.83 -3.58 20.70
C LEU A 151 4.69 -2.60 21.00
N ILE A 152 4.35 -2.39 22.27
CA ILE A 152 3.29 -1.43 22.67
C ILE A 152 3.63 -0.02 22.21
N ARG A 153 4.89 0.41 22.34
CA ARG A 153 5.33 1.74 21.90
C ARG A 153 5.37 1.90 20.38
N GLY A 154 5.72 0.83 19.68
CA GLY A 154 5.84 0.77 18.22
C GLY A 154 4.49 0.65 17.50
N VAL A 155 3.56 -0.13 18.06
CA VAL A 155 2.19 -0.28 17.55
C VAL A 155 1.33 0.83 18.14
N ARG A 156 1.52 2.06 17.63
CA ARG A 156 0.64 3.16 18.01
C ARG A 156 -0.75 2.94 17.41
N PRO A 157 -1.83 3.28 18.12
CA PRO A 157 -3.14 3.36 17.50
C PRO A 157 -3.05 4.26 16.27
N ALA A 158 -3.55 3.79 15.13
CA ALA A 158 -3.70 4.65 13.97
C ALA A 158 -4.43 5.92 14.41
N ALA A 159 -3.93 7.09 13.99
CA ALA A 159 -4.57 8.36 14.29
C ALA A 159 -6.07 8.26 13.94
N ARG A 160 -6.95 8.77 14.81
CA ARG A 160 -8.41 8.68 14.63
C ARG A 160 -8.90 9.34 13.33
N SER A 161 -8.10 10.22 12.74
CA SER A 161 -8.36 10.85 11.43
C SER A 161 -7.44 10.27 10.36
N ASP A 162 -8.01 9.88 9.22
CA ASP A 162 -7.24 9.50 8.02
C ASP A 162 -6.78 10.75 7.26
N SER A 163 -6.10 11.68 7.94
CA SER A 163 -5.58 12.91 7.34
C SER A 163 -4.65 12.60 6.16
N ALA A 164 -3.83 11.56 6.28
CA ALA A 164 -2.98 11.07 5.19
C ALA A 164 -3.80 10.68 3.95
N LEU A 165 -4.95 10.01 4.11
CA LEU A 165 -5.83 9.68 2.99
C LEU A 165 -6.43 10.94 2.35
N ALA A 166 -6.78 11.94 3.15
CA ALA A 166 -7.26 13.23 2.64
C ALA A 166 -6.20 13.93 1.78
N GLU A 167 -4.93 13.92 2.18
CA GLU A 167 -3.85 14.51 1.37
C GLU A 167 -3.60 13.70 0.10
N VAL A 168 -3.60 12.38 0.20
CA VAL A 168 -3.47 11.47 -0.95
C VAL A 168 -4.59 11.67 -1.97
N LEU A 169 -5.83 11.89 -1.53
CA LEU A 169 -6.95 12.19 -2.45
C LEU A 169 -6.75 13.51 -3.20
N LYS A 170 -6.10 14.51 -2.60
CA LYS A 170 -5.74 15.74 -3.32
C LYS A 170 -4.67 15.46 -4.38
N VAL A 171 -3.64 14.68 -4.02
CA VAL A 171 -2.58 14.27 -4.95
C VAL A 171 -3.19 13.49 -6.12
N GLU A 172 -4.09 12.54 -5.85
CA GLU A 172 -4.79 11.75 -6.86
C GLU A 172 -5.59 12.63 -7.84
N MET A 173 -6.33 13.61 -7.31
CA MET A 173 -7.08 14.57 -8.14
C MET A 173 -6.13 15.33 -9.09
N VAL A 174 -5.01 15.84 -8.58
CA VAL A 174 -4.09 16.68 -9.36
C VAL A 174 -3.21 15.87 -10.32
N ALA A 175 -2.63 14.76 -9.85
CA ALA A 175 -1.63 13.99 -10.58
C ALA A 175 -2.25 12.95 -11.53
N PHE A 176 -3.48 12.49 -11.27
CA PHE A 176 -4.11 11.42 -12.05
C PHE A 176 -5.37 11.92 -12.77
N ILE A 177 -6.36 12.41 -12.02
CA ILE A 177 -7.68 12.74 -12.58
C ILE A 177 -7.63 13.93 -13.52
N LEU A 178 -7.04 15.05 -13.10
CA LEU A 178 -6.98 16.27 -13.92
C LEU A 178 -6.27 16.02 -15.26
N PRO A 179 -5.11 15.33 -15.32
CA PRO A 179 -4.51 14.92 -16.59
C PRO A 179 -5.43 14.08 -17.47
N VAL A 180 -6.11 13.08 -16.90
CA VAL A 180 -7.04 12.22 -17.65
C VAL A 180 -8.20 13.02 -18.25
N VAL A 181 -8.86 13.87 -17.46
CA VAL A 181 -9.97 14.71 -17.92
C VAL A 181 -9.50 15.78 -18.92
N SER A 182 -8.25 16.25 -18.81
CA SER A 182 -7.68 17.22 -19.74
C SER A 182 -7.33 16.57 -21.09
N ARG A 183 -6.84 15.33 -21.08
CA ARG A 183 -6.58 14.54 -22.30
C ARG A 183 -7.86 14.09 -22.99
N SER A 184 -8.92 13.76 -22.26
CA SER A 184 -10.19 13.35 -22.86
C SER A 184 -10.89 14.46 -23.65
N LYS A 185 -10.58 15.75 -23.38
CA LYS A 185 -10.97 16.88 -24.24
C LYS A 185 -10.26 16.87 -25.60
N ALA A 186 -9.06 16.31 -25.66
CA ALA A 186 -8.17 16.36 -26.81
C ALA A 186 -8.34 15.15 -27.73
N ASP A 187 -8.74 14.00 -27.21
CA ASP A 187 -8.77 12.75 -27.98
C ASP A 187 -9.86 11.77 -27.50
N VAL A 188 -10.93 11.64 -28.29
CA VAL A 188 -11.86 10.50 -28.17
C VAL A 188 -11.12 9.17 -28.46
N ALA A 189 -9.98 9.23 -29.17
CA ALA A 189 -9.10 8.09 -29.42
C ALA A 189 -8.40 7.55 -28.16
N TYR A 190 -8.21 8.36 -27.10
CA TYR A 190 -7.63 7.88 -25.82
C TYR A 190 -8.54 6.85 -25.14
N ILE A 191 -9.84 6.91 -25.41
CA ILE A 191 -10.82 5.91 -24.93
C ILE A 191 -10.82 4.70 -25.84
N GLN A 192 -10.28 4.76 -27.06
CA GLN A 192 -10.10 3.57 -27.90
C GLN A 192 -8.96 2.67 -27.41
N ASP A 193 -8.16 3.11 -26.44
CA ASP A 193 -7.23 2.24 -25.70
C ASP A 193 -7.94 1.27 -24.73
N VAL A 194 -9.29 1.14 -24.80
CA VAL A 194 -9.94 -0.09 -24.32
C VAL A 194 -9.39 -1.33 -25.04
N ASP A 195 -8.74 -1.18 -26.19
CA ASP A 195 -8.00 -2.25 -26.86
C ASP A 195 -6.66 -2.63 -26.21
N SER A 196 -6.32 -2.04 -25.06
CA SER A 196 -5.20 -2.48 -24.22
C SER A 196 -5.20 -4.01 -24.01
N PRO A 197 -4.06 -4.70 -24.22
CA PRO A 197 -3.98 -6.16 -24.07
C PRO A 197 -4.29 -6.55 -22.63
N GLY A 198 -5.48 -7.10 -22.39
CA GLY A 198 -5.95 -7.55 -21.07
C GLY A 198 -7.30 -6.97 -20.62
N ALA A 199 -7.87 -5.99 -21.32
CA ALA A 199 -9.24 -5.55 -21.06
C ALA A 199 -10.24 -6.63 -21.51
N ASN A 200 -11.23 -6.95 -20.66
CA ASN A 200 -12.30 -7.88 -20.99
C ASN A 200 -13.15 -7.28 -22.14
N GLU A 201 -13.38 -8.05 -23.21
CA GLU A 201 -14.19 -7.64 -24.37
C GLU A 201 -15.59 -7.16 -23.94
N ASP A 202 -16.18 -7.77 -22.92
CA ASP A 202 -17.47 -7.34 -22.35
C ASP A 202 -17.41 -5.91 -21.79
N ALA A 203 -16.30 -5.55 -21.15
CA ALA A 203 -16.08 -4.20 -20.64
C ALA A 203 -15.91 -3.19 -21.78
N ARG A 204 -15.27 -3.61 -22.89
CA ARG A 204 -15.13 -2.79 -24.09
C ARG A 204 -16.47 -2.51 -24.74
N GLU A 205 -17.29 -3.55 -24.91
CA GLU A 205 -18.62 -3.41 -25.51
C GLU A 205 -19.53 -2.56 -24.63
N THR A 206 -19.47 -2.74 -23.30
CA THR A 206 -20.20 -1.90 -22.34
C THR A 206 -19.79 -0.44 -22.43
N ILE A 207 -18.48 -0.15 -22.49
CA ILE A 207 -17.98 1.22 -22.65
C ILE A 207 -18.45 1.78 -24.00
N ARG A 208 -18.29 1.07 -25.11
CA ARG A 208 -18.75 1.53 -26.43
C ARG A 208 -20.26 1.83 -26.43
N ALA A 209 -21.07 0.96 -25.82
CA ALA A 209 -22.51 1.14 -25.71
C ALA A 209 -22.90 2.37 -24.88
N LEU A 210 -22.23 2.60 -23.75
CA LEU A 210 -22.41 3.81 -22.91
C LEU A 210 -22.11 5.09 -23.68
N PHE A 211 -21.03 5.10 -24.46
CA PHE A 211 -20.63 6.27 -25.25
C PHE A 211 -21.58 6.54 -26.43
N ALA A 212 -22.09 5.49 -27.08
CA ALA A 212 -23.01 5.62 -28.21
C ALA A 212 -24.38 6.20 -27.81
N GLN A 213 -24.82 6.00 -26.56
CA GLN A 213 -26.13 6.46 -26.07
C GLN A 213 -26.08 7.86 -25.44
N HIS A 214 -24.89 8.38 -25.12
CA HIS A 214 -24.75 9.66 -24.44
C HIS A 214 -24.67 10.83 -25.45
N PRO A 215 -25.45 11.91 -25.31
CA PRO A 215 -25.49 13.00 -26.30
C PRO A 215 -24.22 13.87 -26.32
N GLN A 216 -23.44 13.84 -25.24
CA GLN A 216 -22.13 14.50 -25.12
C GLN A 216 -21.18 13.63 -24.28
N PRO A 217 -20.75 12.46 -24.78
CA PRO A 217 -19.84 11.64 -24.01
C PRO A 217 -18.56 12.48 -23.83
N LEU A 218 -18.10 12.63 -22.59
CA LEU A 218 -16.96 13.48 -22.23
C LEU A 218 -17.22 15.00 -22.23
N ASP A 219 -18.37 15.47 -21.75
CA ASP A 219 -18.47 16.87 -21.30
C ASP A 219 -17.48 17.09 -20.15
N ALA A 220 -16.27 17.50 -20.50
CA ALA A 220 -15.19 17.62 -19.55
C ALA A 220 -15.40 18.74 -18.54
N LYS A 221 -16.31 19.71 -18.79
CA LYS A 221 -16.70 20.68 -17.78
C LYS A 221 -17.59 19.99 -16.74
N ALA A 222 -18.62 19.26 -17.18
CA ALA A 222 -19.49 18.50 -16.28
C ALA A 222 -18.71 17.40 -15.54
N THR A 223 -17.83 16.67 -16.22
CA THR A 223 -16.95 15.67 -15.60
C THR A 223 -16.04 16.31 -14.57
N LEU A 224 -15.38 17.43 -14.89
CA LEU A 224 -14.50 18.10 -13.93
C LEU A 224 -15.28 18.60 -12.71
N GLN A 225 -16.46 19.18 -12.91
CA GLN A 225 -17.33 19.61 -11.80
C GLN A 225 -17.71 18.42 -10.92
N PHE A 226 -18.20 17.34 -11.53
CA PHE A 226 -18.62 16.14 -10.83
C PHE A 226 -17.47 15.54 -10.01
N VAL A 227 -16.30 15.36 -10.63
CA VAL A 227 -15.16 14.75 -9.95
C VAL A 227 -14.60 15.67 -8.86
N SER A 228 -14.60 17.00 -9.07
CA SER A 228 -14.22 17.96 -8.03
C SER A 228 -15.14 17.89 -6.81
N GLU A 229 -16.45 17.83 -7.01
CA GLU A 229 -17.45 17.65 -5.94
C GLU A 229 -17.23 16.32 -5.20
N TYR A 230 -17.01 15.23 -5.94
CA TYR A 230 -16.75 13.90 -5.38
C TYR A 230 -15.49 13.88 -4.51
N PHE A 231 -14.37 14.43 -5.00
CA PHE A 231 -13.11 14.46 -4.24
C PHE A 231 -13.21 15.38 -3.03
N ALA A 232 -13.82 16.56 -3.16
CA ALA A 232 -14.03 17.47 -2.04
C ALA A 232 -14.85 16.81 -0.93
N ARG A 233 -15.94 16.11 -1.28
CA ARG A 233 -16.78 15.36 -0.35
C ARG A 233 -16.01 14.19 0.28
N SER A 234 -15.24 13.44 -0.51
CA SER A 234 -14.42 12.34 -0.02
C SER A 234 -13.33 12.80 0.96
N ILE A 235 -12.65 13.91 0.66
CA ILE A 235 -11.66 14.54 1.55
C ILE A 235 -12.29 15.01 2.86
N GLY A 236 -13.49 15.62 2.79
CA GLY A 236 -14.25 15.98 3.99
C GLY A 236 -14.61 14.74 4.82
N ASN A 237 -15.05 13.67 4.15
CA ASN A 237 -15.47 12.43 4.78
C ASN A 237 -14.33 11.69 5.49
N THR A 238 -13.13 11.63 4.90
CA THR A 238 -11.97 10.94 5.52
C THR A 238 -11.50 11.63 6.78
N ARG A 239 -11.72 12.95 6.88
CA ARG A 239 -11.42 13.78 8.06
C ARG A 239 -12.52 13.75 9.12
N ALA A 240 -13.74 13.35 8.77
CA ALA A 240 -14.85 13.26 9.71
C ALA A 240 -14.64 12.10 10.71
N ALA A 241 -15.19 12.27 11.91
CA ALA A 241 -15.24 11.19 12.88
C ALA A 241 -16.10 10.03 12.33
N TRP A 242 -15.78 8.80 12.70
CA TRP A 242 -16.47 7.61 12.20
C TRP A 242 -18.01 7.67 12.19
N PRO A 243 -18.71 8.11 13.26
CA PRO A 243 -20.18 8.21 13.23
C PRO A 243 -20.71 9.25 12.24
N ASP A 244 -19.91 10.28 11.93
CA ASP A 244 -20.28 11.40 11.07
C ASP A 244 -19.88 11.16 9.60
N ARG A 245 -19.27 10.01 9.29
CA ARG A 245 -18.87 9.68 7.93
C ARG A 245 -20.09 9.48 7.04
N ASP A 246 -20.08 10.17 5.92
CA ASP A 246 -21.01 10.03 4.82
C ASP A 246 -20.84 8.66 4.14
N ARG A 247 -21.89 7.84 4.23
CA ARG A 247 -21.95 6.48 3.67
C ARG A 247 -22.64 6.42 2.31
N THR A 248 -23.04 7.56 1.74
CA THR A 248 -23.77 7.59 0.46
C THR A 248 -22.87 7.97 -0.72
N ILE A 249 -21.66 8.50 -0.48
CA ILE A 249 -20.70 8.90 -1.52
C ILE A 249 -20.56 7.86 -2.65
N GLY A 250 -20.35 6.59 -2.32
CA GLY A 250 -20.20 5.51 -3.31
C GLY A 250 -21.48 5.24 -4.10
N ARG A 251 -22.64 5.19 -3.43
CA ARG A 251 -23.94 4.98 -4.07
C ARG A 251 -24.33 6.16 -4.98
N ASP A 252 -24.00 7.37 -4.57
CA ASP A 252 -24.28 8.58 -5.34
C ASP A 252 -23.41 8.66 -6.60
N LEU A 253 -22.17 8.15 -6.53
CA LEU A 253 -21.29 7.98 -7.69
C LEU A 253 -21.91 6.99 -8.68
N GLU A 254 -22.31 5.80 -8.22
CA GLU A 254 -22.96 4.78 -9.07
C GLU A 254 -24.23 5.32 -9.72
N ALA A 255 -25.11 5.98 -8.96
CA ALA A 255 -26.37 6.51 -9.47
C ALA A 255 -26.18 7.63 -10.53
N LYS A 256 -25.05 8.34 -10.50
CA LYS A 256 -24.69 9.35 -11.51
C LYS A 256 -24.02 8.75 -12.75
N LEU A 257 -23.41 7.58 -12.65
CA LEU A 257 -22.78 6.89 -13.78
C LEU A 257 -23.77 6.07 -14.63
N VAL A 258 -24.93 5.71 -14.07
CA VAL A 258 -25.96 4.87 -14.73
C VAL A 258 -27.02 5.71 -15.47
N LYS A 259 -26.99 7.04 -15.34
CA LYS A 259 -27.94 7.97 -15.99
C LYS A 259 -27.28 8.66 -17.19
#